data_AF-A0A9X6ABZ1-F1
#
_entry.id   AF-A0A9X6ABZ1-F1
#
_cell.length_a   1.000
_cell.length_b   1.000
_cell.length_c   1.000
_cell.angle_alpha   90.00
_cell.angle_beta   90.00
_cell.angle_gamma   90.00
#
_symmetry.space_group_name_H-M   'P 1'
#
loop_
_entity.id
_entity.type
_entity.pdbx_description
1 polymer ?
#
loop_
_entity_poly.entity_id
_entity_poly.type
_entity_poly.pdbx_seq_one_letter_code
_entity_poly.pdbx_strand_id
1 'polypeptide(L)' 'LSTQAISEILEGEMVPGWEQTSALVTALGGWPADVRPLWEAIHYAFLFCLDPVPEGFRQLPPARPESP' A
#
# COMPACT_ATOMS: atom_id res chain seq x y z
N LEU A 1 0.82 6.97 17.10
CA LEU A 1 1.92 7.30 16.15
C LEU A 1 3.11 7.78 16.97
N SER A 2 4.30 7.20 16.78
CA SER A 2 5.53 7.73 17.37
C SER A 2 6.03 8.92 16.54
N THR A 3 6.84 9.79 17.14
CA THR A 3 7.47 10.92 16.43
C THR A 3 8.36 10.45 15.28
N GLN A 4 9.07 9.33 15.45
CA GLN A 4 9.89 8.73 14.39
C GLN A 4 9.02 8.34 13.18
N ALA A 5 7.92 7.62 13.42
CA ALA A 5 7.03 7.20 12.35
C ALA A 5 6.40 8.39 11.60
N ILE A 6 6.11 9.48 12.31
CA ILE A 6 5.61 10.71 11.68
C ILE A 6 6.68 11.31 10.77
N SER A 7 7.94 11.34 11.20
CA SER A 7 9.05 11.84 10.38
C SER A 7 9.23 11.00 9.12
N GLU A 8 9.23 9.66 9.25
CA GLU A 8 9.34 8.74 8.12
C GLU A 8 8.19 8.89 7.11
N ILE A 9 6.96 9.12 7.60
CA ILE A 9 5.79 9.38 6.75
C ILE A 9 5.95 10.70 5.98
N LEU A 10 6.41 11.76 6.66
CA LEU A 10 6.57 13.08 6.05
C LEU A 10 7.76 13.13 5.07
N GLU A 11 8.80 12.34 5.32
CA GLU A 11 9.98 12.17 4.46
C GLU A 11 9.67 11.26 3.24
N GLY A 12 8.54 10.54 3.26
CA GLY A 12 8.15 9.62 2.19
C GLY A 12 8.84 8.25 2.26
N GLU A 13 9.55 7.98 3.35
CA GLU A 13 10.22 6.69 3.62
C GLU A 13 9.23 5.59 4.02
N MET A 14 8.04 5.98 4.51
CA MET A 14 6.98 5.07 4.92
C MET A 14 5.62 5.50 4.37
N VAL A 15 4.89 4.55 3.77
CA VAL A 15 3.48 4.75 3.40
C VAL A 15 2.58 4.36 4.58
N PRO A 16 1.85 5.32 5.20
CA PRO A 16 0.98 5.03 6.33
C PRO A 16 -0.27 4.25 5.91
N GLY A 17 -0.74 3.37 6.80
CA GLY A 17 -2.08 2.81 6.71
C GLY A 17 -3.18 3.86 6.92
N TRP A 18 -4.44 3.48 6.68
CA TRP A 18 -5.57 4.39 6.82
C TRP A 18 -5.69 4.98 8.23
N GLU A 19 -5.54 4.16 9.27
CA GLU A 19 -5.64 4.60 10.67
C GLU A 19 -4.58 5.65 11.04
N GLN A 20 -3.38 5.53 10.50
CA GLN A 20 -2.31 6.51 10.72
C GLN A 20 -2.59 7.81 9.95
N THR A 21 -3.06 7.68 8.71
CA THR A 21 -3.41 8.82 7.86
C THR A 21 -4.57 9.62 8.46
N SER A 22 -5.63 8.94 8.93
CA SER A 22 -6.79 9.60 9.53
C SER A 22 -6.43 10.33 10.83
N ALA A 23 -5.58 9.74 11.67
CA ALA A 23 -5.08 10.37 12.89
C ALA A 23 -4.23 11.60 12.58
N LEU A 24 -3.38 11.54 11.55
CA LEU A 24 -2.56 12.67 11.11
C LEU A 24 -3.43 13.81 10.56
N VAL A 25 -4.39 13.51 9.69
CA VAL A 25 -5.32 14.51 9.13
C VAL A 25 -6.14 15.19 10.24
N THR A 26 -6.63 14.40 11.19
CA THR A 26 -7.38 14.92 12.35
C THR A 26 -6.50 15.83 13.22
N ALA A 27 -5.26 15.42 13.48
CA ALA A 27 -4.31 16.23 14.26
C ALA A 27 -3.94 17.56 13.59
N LEU A 28 -3.94 17.59 12.25
CA LEU A 28 -3.74 18.80 11.46
C LEU A 28 -5.00 19.68 11.33
N GLY A 29 -6.14 19.25 11.91
CA GLY A 29 -7.41 19.96 11.84
C GLY A 29 -8.18 19.76 10.53
N GLY A 30 -7.76 18.80 9.70
CA GLY A 30 -8.47 18.41 8.49
C GLY A 30 -9.59 17.41 8.76
N TRP A 31 -10.43 17.19 7.75
CA TRP A 31 -11.50 16.20 7.81
C TRP A 31 -11.06 14.89 7.14
N PRO A 32 -10.95 13.76 7.86
CA PRO A 32 -10.45 12.50 7.29
C PRO A 32 -11.23 12.01 6.08
N ALA A 33 -12.56 12.20 6.06
CA ALA A 33 -13.39 11.78 4.93
C ALA A 33 -13.02 12.45 3.59
N ASP A 34 -12.42 13.65 3.60
CA ASP A 34 -11.98 14.32 2.37
C ASP A 34 -10.69 13.70 1.82
N VAL A 35 -9.87 13.12 2.70
CA VAL A 35 -8.58 12.51 2.35
C VAL A 35 -8.73 11.02 2.03
N ARG A 36 -9.81 10.38 2.49
CA ARG A 36 -10.06 8.95 2.26
C ARG A 36 -10.04 8.53 0.78
N PRO A 37 -10.73 9.23 -0.15
CA PRO A 37 -10.71 8.85 -1.56
C PRO A 37 -9.31 8.95 -2.18
N LEU A 38 -8.52 9.93 -1.75
CA LEU A 38 -7.13 10.13 -2.18
C LEU A 38 -6.22 9.01 -1.66
N TRP A 39 -6.35 8.64 -0.38
CA TRP A 39 -5.58 7.55 0.21
C TRP A 39 -5.89 6.23 -0.49
N GLU A 40 -7.16 5.92 -0.71
CA GLU A 40 -7.60 4.71 -1.40
C GLU A 40 -7.05 4.66 -2.83
N ALA A 41 -7.10 5.76 -3.59
CA ALA A 41 -6.57 5.82 -4.96
C ALA A 41 -5.06 5.51 -5.02
N ILE A 42 -4.28 6.02 -4.06
CA ILE A 42 -2.83 5.76 -3.99
C ILE A 42 -2.56 4.34 -3.51
N HIS A 43 -3.28 3.86 -2.49
CA HIS A 43 -3.08 2.53 -1.93
C HIS A 43 -3.43 1.42 -2.95
N TYR A 44 -4.50 1.62 -3.73
CA TYR A 44 -4.82 0.72 -4.84
C TYR A 44 -3.80 0.80 -5.97
N ALA A 45 -3.31 1.99 -6.32
CA ALA A 45 -2.23 2.11 -7.31
C ALA A 45 -0.94 1.42 -6.83
N PHE A 46 -0.62 1.50 -5.54
CA PHE A 46 0.53 0.82 -4.96
C PHE A 46 0.36 -0.70 -5.00
N LEU A 47 -0.79 -1.22 -4.55
CA LEU A 47 -1.10 -2.65 -4.63
C LEU A 47 -1.11 -3.17 -6.06
N PHE A 48 -1.57 -2.36 -7.02
CA PHE A 48 -1.67 -2.77 -8.42
C PHE A 48 -0.35 -2.67 -9.18
N CYS A 49 0.44 -1.62 -8.94
CA CYS A 49 1.70 -1.37 -9.68
C CYS A 49 2.92 -2.02 -9.03
N LEU A 50 2.88 -2.27 -7.72
CA LEU A 50 3.96 -2.91 -6.96
C LEU A 50 3.54 -4.31 -6.51
N ASP A 51 2.84 -5.03 -7.37
CA ASP A 51 2.69 -6.48 -7.24
C ASP A 51 3.94 -7.13 -7.88
N PRO A 52 5.06 -7.37 -7.16
CA PRO A 52 6.03 -8.31 -7.65
C PRO A 52 5.32 -9.65 -7.65
N VAL A 53 5.04 -10.21 -8.84
CA VAL A 53 4.66 -11.62 -8.97
C VAL A 53 5.54 -12.41 -7.99
N PRO A 54 4.98 -13.03 -6.94
CA PRO A 54 5.78 -13.79 -6.00
C PRO A 54 6.55 -14.81 -6.83
N GLU A 55 7.88 -14.86 -6.71
CA GLU A 55 8.71 -15.69 -7.61
C GLU A 55 8.29 -17.17 -7.64
N GLY A 56 7.54 -17.62 -6.62
CA GLY A 56 6.89 -18.93 -6.58
C GLY A 56 5.85 -19.19 -7.68
N PHE A 57 5.28 -18.17 -8.33
CA PHE A 57 4.35 -18.34 -9.47
C PHE A 57 5.06 -18.39 -10.82
N ARG A 58 6.35 -18.02 -10.93
CA ARG A 58 7.13 -18.20 -12.17
C ARG A 58 7.52 -19.65 -12.43
N GLN A 59 7.50 -20.49 -11.40
CA GLN A 59 7.78 -21.92 -11.49
C GLN A 59 6.48 -22.73 -11.54
N LEU A 60 5.53 -22.39 -12.43
CA LEU A 60 4.61 -23.44 -12.86
C LEU A 60 5.43 -24.37 -13.76
N PRO A 61 5.70 -25.64 -13.36
CA PRO A 61 6.35 -26.57 -14.27
C PRO A 61 5.52 -26.61 -15.56
N PRO A 62 6.16 -26.71 -16.75
CA PRO A 62 5.40 -26.81 -17.99
C PRO A 62 4.39 -27.95 -17.80
N ALA A 63 3.11 -27.63 -17.98
CA ALA A 63 2.05 -28.62 -17.97
C ALA A 63 2.53 -29.76 -18.86
N ARG A 64 2.83 -30.90 -18.22
CA ARG A 64 3.36 -32.07 -18.89
C ARG A 64 2.36 -32.37 -19.99
N PRO A 65 2.74 -32.37 -21.29
CA PRO A 65 1.79 -32.70 -22.32
C PRO A 65 1.26 -34.09 -21.99
N GLU A 66 -0.04 -34.15 -21.69
CA GLU A 66 -0.80 -35.38 -21.69
C GLU A 66 -0.51 -36.10 -23.01
N SER A 67 0.29 -37.16 -22.93
CA SER A 67 0.60 -38.04 -24.05
C SER A 67 -0.50 -39.13 -24.10
N PRO A 68 -0.89 -39.57 -25.31
CA PRO A 68 -2.18 -40.18 -25.62
C PRO A 68 -2.39 -41.61 -25.11
#